data_AF-A0A417JL05-F1
#
_entry.id   AF-A0A417JL05-F1
#
_cell.length_a   1.000
_cell.length_b   1.000
_cell.length_c   1.000
_cell.angle_alpha   90.00
_cell.angle_beta   90.00
_cell.angle_gamma   90.00
#
_symmetry.space_group_name_H-M   'P 1'
#
loop_
_entity.id
_entity.type
_entity.pdbx_description
1 polymer ?
#
loop_
_entity_poly.entity_id
_entity_poly.type
_entity_poly.pdbx_seq_one_letter_code
_entity_poly.pdbx_strand_id
1 'polypeptide(L)'
;MLNHITTNQCRMLLQEANFIKKQYPKRIKEFQEILKEDRSLIEMSVDISAKISTNTGGHTGEIKDLENERIKNQILIRNLKTEILYMDNRLLQIKILENMMIRLKSMQVQCIEQTYFERKKPLQICQKLYISRSAYYRYLNKGIEELTKLYNQNIVSDAENEEK
;
A
#
# COMPACT_ATOMS: atom_id res chain seq x y z
N MET A 1 12.18 10.96 -0.51
CA MET A 1 11.69 12.34 -0.63
C MET A 1 10.16 12.32 -0.72
N LEU A 2 9.48 12.87 0.28
CA LEU A 2 8.05 13.13 0.18
C LEU A 2 7.88 14.36 -0.72
N ASN A 3 7.05 14.25 -1.77
CA ASN A 3 6.85 15.36 -2.71
C ASN A 3 5.60 16.15 -2.34
N HIS A 4 5.59 17.44 -2.65
CA HIS A 4 4.39 18.26 -2.57
C HIS A 4 3.22 17.61 -3.33
N ILE A 5 2.03 17.66 -2.74
CA ILE A 5 0.80 17.14 -3.33
C ILE A 5 -0.21 18.25 -3.58
N THR A 6 -1.01 18.07 -4.63
CA THR A 6 -2.21 18.86 -4.90
C THR A 6 -3.39 18.37 -4.06
N THR A 7 -4.43 19.19 -3.93
CA THR A 7 -5.69 18.82 -3.26
C THR A 7 -6.33 17.58 -3.89
N ASN A 8 -6.22 17.42 -5.20
CA ASN A 8 -6.73 16.23 -5.90
C ASN A 8 -5.92 14.97 -5.57
N GLN A 9 -4.59 15.07 -5.48
CA GLN A 9 -3.75 13.96 -5.04
C GLN A 9 -4.04 13.59 -3.58
N CYS A 10 -4.23 14.57 -2.68
CA CYS A 10 -4.69 14.31 -1.31
C CYS A 10 -6.03 13.54 -1.31
N ARG A 11 -6.98 13.96 -2.14
CA ARG A 11 -8.26 13.27 -2.29
C ARG A 11 -8.11 11.83 -2.77
N MET A 12 -7.24 11.58 -3.75
CA MET A 12 -6.94 10.25 -4.25
C MET A 12 -6.33 9.36 -3.16
N LEU A 13 -5.35 9.86 -2.40
CA LEU A 13 -4.74 9.13 -1.28
C LEU A 13 -5.78 8.71 -0.24
N LEU A 14 -6.66 9.62 0.15
CA LEU A 14 -7.75 9.32 1.08
C LEU A 14 -8.72 8.28 0.48
N GLN A 15 -9.03 8.38 -0.81
CA GLN A 15 -9.91 7.44 -1.50
C GLN A 15 -9.33 6.02 -1.62
N GLU A 16 -8.01 5.92 -1.80
CA GLU A 16 -7.27 4.66 -1.87
C GLU A 16 -7.09 4.01 -0.49
N ALA A 17 -7.18 4.77 0.59
CA ALA A 17 -6.82 4.31 1.94
C ALA A 17 -7.52 3.02 2.35
N ASN A 18 -8.84 2.92 2.15
CA ASN A 18 -9.58 1.71 2.49
C ASN A 18 -9.16 0.49 1.66
N PHE A 19 -8.87 0.71 0.36
CA PHE A 19 -8.42 -0.35 -0.54
C PHE A 19 -7.03 -0.85 -0.16
N ILE A 20 -6.07 0.06 -0.02
CA ILE A 20 -4.68 -0.27 0.32
C ILE A 20 -4.62 -1.00 1.66
N LYS A 21 -5.30 -0.49 2.71
CA LYS A 21 -5.33 -1.14 4.04
C LYS A 21 -5.92 -2.56 4.01
N LYS A 22 -6.81 -2.87 3.06
CA LYS A 22 -7.41 -4.21 2.89
C LYS A 22 -6.56 -5.16 2.04
N GLN A 23 -5.93 -4.64 0.98
CA GLN A 23 -5.18 -5.48 0.03
C GLN A 23 -3.76 -5.75 0.49
N TYR A 24 -3.12 -4.79 1.15
CA TYR A 24 -1.73 -4.91 1.58
C TYR A 24 -1.44 -6.18 2.38
N PRO A 25 -2.21 -6.56 3.43
CA PRO A 25 -1.95 -7.79 4.15
C PRO A 25 -2.07 -9.06 3.29
N LYS A 26 -2.95 -9.05 2.28
CA LYS A 26 -3.12 -10.17 1.36
C LYS A 26 -1.90 -10.33 0.45
N ARG A 27 -1.38 -9.22 -0.07
CA ARG A 27 -0.17 -9.21 -0.91
C ARG A 27 1.08 -9.65 -0.16
N ILE A 28 1.22 -9.23 1.10
CA ILE A 28 2.31 -9.71 1.96
C ILE A 28 2.20 -11.23 2.16
N LYS A 29 1.00 -11.76 2.42
CA LYS A 29 0.79 -13.20 2.61
C LYS A 29 1.13 -13.99 1.34
N GLU A 30 0.61 -13.56 0.19
CA GLU A 30 0.90 -14.17 -1.12
C GLU A 30 2.41 -14.18 -1.41
N PHE A 31 3.09 -13.06 -1.16
CA PHE A 31 4.55 -12.97 -1.32
C PHE A 31 5.32 -13.95 -0.41
N GLN A 32 4.89 -14.11 0.83
CA GLN A 32 5.50 -15.07 1.77
C GLN A 32 5.29 -16.53 1.34
N GLU A 33 4.11 -16.86 0.82
CA GLU A 33 3.79 -18.20 0.31
C GLU A 33 4.69 -18.56 -0.88
N ILE A 34 4.82 -17.66 -1.86
CA ILE A 34 5.65 -17.90 -3.05
C ILE A 34 7.14 -17.96 -2.69
N LEU A 35 7.62 -17.16 -1.74
CA LEU A 35 9.01 -17.28 -1.25
C LEU A 35 9.28 -18.65 -0.60
N LYS A 36 8.30 -19.20 0.11
CA LYS A 36 8.42 -20.54 0.70
C LYS A 36 8.43 -21.62 -0.38
N GLU A 37 7.59 -21.49 -1.40
CA GLU A 37 7.56 -22.39 -2.56
C GLU A 37 8.88 -22.35 -3.33
N ASP A 38 9.41 -21.17 -3.66
CA ASP A 38 10.69 -21.00 -4.35
C ASP A 38 11.85 -21.64 -3.57
N ARG A 39 11.86 -21.47 -2.23
CA ARG A 39 12.83 -22.14 -1.35
C ARG A 39 12.71 -23.67 -1.41
N SER A 40 11.49 -24.21 -1.41
CA SER A 40 11.27 -25.65 -1.53
C SER A 40 11.74 -26.21 -2.89
N LEU A 41 11.55 -25.45 -3.98
CA LEU A 41 12.05 -25.83 -5.31
C LEU A 41 13.58 -25.86 -5.35
N ILE A 42 14.25 -24.93 -4.65
CA ILE A 42 15.71 -24.94 -4.50
C ILE A 42 16.17 -26.21 -3.78
N GLU A 43 15.55 -26.53 -2.65
CA GLU A 43 15.90 -27.71 -1.84
C GLU A 43 15.74 -29.01 -2.67
N MET A 44 14.63 -29.17 -3.39
CA MET A 44 14.42 -30.33 -4.27
C MET A 44 15.43 -30.39 -5.43
N SER A 45 15.78 -29.26 -6.04
CA SER A 45 16.76 -29.20 -7.12
C SER A 45 18.16 -29.61 -6.65
N VAL A 46 18.56 -29.20 -5.44
CA VAL A 46 19.83 -29.58 -4.81
C VAL A 46 19.86 -31.09 -4.53
N ASP A 47 18.78 -31.63 -3.96
CA ASP A 47 18.67 -33.06 -3.64
C ASP A 47 18.77 -33.95 -4.89
N ILE A 48 18.09 -33.56 -5.97
CA ILE A 48 18.17 -34.29 -7.26
C ILE A 48 19.58 -34.19 -7.84
N SER A 49 20.21 -33.01 -7.80
CA SER A 49 21.58 -32.84 -8.28
C SER A 49 22.59 -33.71 -7.52
N ALA A 50 22.43 -33.83 -6.19
CA ALA A 50 23.25 -34.71 -5.37
C ALA A 50 23.03 -36.22 -5.67
N LYS A 51 21.83 -36.61 -6.13
CA LYS A 51 21.57 -37.99 -6.58
C LYS A 51 22.20 -38.29 -7.94
N ILE A 52 22.20 -37.33 -8.86
CA ILE A 52 22.84 -37.46 -10.19
C ILE A 52 24.35 -37.65 -10.08
N SER A 53 25.02 -36.96 -9.16
CA SER A 53 26.47 -37.13 -8.95
C SER A 53 26.83 -38.54 -8.43
N THR A 54 25.85 -39.32 -7.97
CA THR A 54 26.03 -40.69 -7.48
C THR A 54 25.50 -41.78 -8.43
N ASN A 55 24.66 -41.46 -9.42
CA ASN A 55 24.03 -42.42 -10.33
C ASN A 55 24.01 -41.90 -11.79
N THR A 56 24.51 -42.70 -12.74
CA THR A 56 24.59 -42.42 -14.19
C THR A 56 23.23 -42.51 -14.92
N GLY A 57 22.16 -41.90 -14.39
CA GLY A 57 20.78 -41.98 -14.90
C GLY A 57 20.15 -40.62 -15.25
N GLY A 58 19.29 -40.59 -16.28
CA GLY A 58 18.72 -39.40 -16.93
C GLY A 58 17.67 -38.63 -16.13
N HIS A 59 18.11 -37.75 -15.22
CA HIS A 59 17.28 -36.81 -14.45
C HIS A 59 17.29 -35.37 -15.02
N THR A 60 17.84 -35.17 -16.23
CA THR A 60 17.97 -33.85 -16.86
C THR A 60 16.64 -33.17 -17.19
N GLY A 61 15.57 -33.93 -17.43
CA GLY A 61 14.22 -33.40 -17.64
C GLY A 61 13.60 -32.80 -16.38
N GLU A 62 13.69 -33.52 -15.26
CA GLU A 62 13.13 -33.10 -13.96
C GLU A 62 13.79 -31.81 -13.44
N ILE A 63 15.11 -31.67 -13.61
CA ILE A 63 15.83 -30.44 -13.27
C ILE A 63 15.33 -29.26 -14.12
N LYS A 64 15.15 -29.46 -15.42
CA LYS A 64 14.70 -28.41 -16.33
C LYS A 64 13.28 -27.94 -15.98
N ASP A 65 12.39 -28.86 -15.60
CA ASP A 65 11.03 -28.52 -15.18
C ASP A 65 11.02 -27.72 -13.87
N LEU A 66 11.84 -28.11 -12.88
CA LEU A 66 12.02 -27.34 -11.65
C LEU A 66 12.61 -25.95 -11.92
N GLU A 67 13.59 -25.84 -12.82
CA GLU A 67 14.15 -24.54 -13.24
C GLU A 67 13.10 -23.64 -13.89
N ASN A 68 12.23 -24.20 -14.74
CA ASN A 68 11.14 -23.44 -15.35
C ASN A 68 10.15 -22.90 -14.31
N GLU A 69 9.76 -23.71 -13.32
CA GLU A 69 8.89 -23.25 -12.22
C GLU A 69 9.57 -22.19 -11.35
N ARG A 70 10.88 -22.34 -11.07
CA ARG A 70 11.66 -21.30 -10.37
C ARG A 70 11.71 -19.98 -11.14
N ILE A 71 11.90 -20.01 -12.45
CA ILE A 71 11.89 -18.78 -13.27
C ILE A 71 10.53 -18.07 -13.16
N LYS A 72 9.42 -18.83 -13.23
CA LYS A 72 8.06 -18.26 -13.04
C LYS A 72 7.92 -17.63 -11.65
N ASN A 73 8.34 -18.33 -10.60
CA ASN A 73 8.28 -17.84 -9.23
C ASN A 73 9.12 -16.58 -9.03
N GLN A 74 10.33 -16.51 -9.60
CA GLN A 74 11.18 -15.31 -9.53
C GLN A 74 10.53 -14.09 -10.18
N ILE A 75 9.86 -14.27 -11.32
CA ILE A 75 9.12 -13.18 -11.98
C ILE A 75 7.97 -12.71 -11.07
N LEU A 76 7.21 -13.66 -10.49
CA LEU A 76 6.10 -13.34 -9.60
C LEU A 76 6.56 -12.64 -8.32
N ILE A 77 7.63 -13.12 -7.69
CA ILE A 77 8.30 -12.49 -6.53
C ILE A 77 8.69 -11.06 -6.86
N ARG A 78 9.30 -10.81 -8.03
CA ARG A 78 9.70 -9.46 -8.46
C ARG A 78 8.49 -8.53 -8.61
N ASN A 79 7.41 -9.01 -9.21
CA ASN A 79 6.18 -8.24 -9.41
C ASN A 79 5.51 -7.91 -8.07
N LEU A 80 5.36 -8.90 -7.19
CA LEU A 80 4.80 -8.71 -5.86
C LEU A 80 5.64 -7.78 -5.00
N LYS A 81 6.97 -7.88 -5.05
CA LYS A 81 7.88 -6.95 -4.35
C LYS A 81 7.66 -5.51 -4.80
N THR A 82 7.41 -5.29 -6.08
CA THR A 82 7.13 -3.97 -6.64
C THR A 82 5.76 -3.44 -6.18
N GLU A 83 4.73 -4.29 -6.19
CA GLU A 83 3.39 -3.94 -5.69
C GLU A 83 3.40 -3.63 -4.18
N ILE A 84 4.09 -4.45 -3.39
CA ILE A 84 4.27 -4.24 -1.94
C ILE A 84 4.96 -2.91 -1.67
N LEU A 85 6.06 -2.62 -2.37
CA LEU A 85 6.78 -1.36 -2.20
C LEU A 85 5.89 -0.15 -2.55
N TYR A 86 5.06 -0.26 -3.60
CA TYR A 86 4.07 0.78 -3.90
C TYR A 86 3.06 0.97 -2.76
N MET A 87 2.51 -0.13 -2.25
CA MET A 87 1.52 -0.09 -1.18
C MET A 87 2.12 0.41 0.14
N ASP A 88 3.37 0.06 0.47
CA ASP A 88 4.10 0.58 1.63
C ASP A 88 4.22 2.10 1.58
N ASN A 89 4.66 2.63 0.44
CA ASN A 89 4.75 4.07 0.22
C ASN A 89 3.38 4.76 0.38
N ARG A 90 2.32 4.15 -0.15
CA ARG A 90 0.94 4.66 0.01
C ARG A 90 0.48 4.60 1.46
N LEU A 91 0.71 3.50 2.17
CA LEU A 91 0.35 3.36 3.58
C LEU A 91 1.05 4.40 4.46
N LEU A 92 2.32 4.69 4.19
CA LEU A 92 3.06 5.74 4.88
C LEU A 92 2.41 7.10 4.66
N GLN A 93 2.10 7.46 3.40
CA GLN A 93 1.41 8.71 3.08
C GLN A 93 0.04 8.81 3.76
N ILE A 94 -0.74 7.72 3.77
CA ILE A 94 -2.04 7.66 4.44
C ILE A 94 -1.88 7.87 5.95
N LYS A 95 -0.93 7.21 6.60
CA LYS A 95 -0.66 7.38 8.04
C LYS A 95 -0.27 8.82 8.38
N ILE A 96 0.55 9.45 7.55
CA ILE A 96 0.92 10.85 7.72
C ILE A 96 -0.31 11.75 7.65
N LEU A 97 -1.18 11.55 6.64
CA LEU A 97 -2.44 12.29 6.52
C LEU A 97 -3.37 12.06 7.72
N GLU A 98 -3.53 10.81 8.18
CA GLU A 98 -4.33 10.49 9.38
C GLU A 98 -3.81 11.20 10.62
N ASN A 99 -2.50 11.22 10.83
CA ASN A 99 -1.88 11.96 11.95
C ASN A 99 -2.12 13.47 11.84
N MET A 100 -2.04 14.03 10.63
CA MET A 100 -2.28 15.46 10.39
C MET A 100 -3.73 15.87 10.62
N MET A 101 -4.70 14.94 10.51
CA MET A 101 -6.11 15.22 10.77
C MET A 101 -6.37 15.72 12.20
N ILE A 102 -5.48 15.44 13.17
CA ILE A 102 -5.57 15.99 14.54
C ILE A 102 -5.56 17.52 14.57
N ARG A 103 -4.99 18.18 13.55
CA ARG A 103 -4.89 19.64 13.44
C ARG A 103 -6.11 20.25 12.73
N LEU A 104 -7.04 19.45 12.23
CA LEU A 104 -8.25 19.90 11.57
C LEU A 104 -9.39 20.12 12.58
N LYS A 105 -10.41 20.88 12.18
CA LYS A 105 -11.63 21.05 12.98
C LYS A 105 -12.41 19.75 13.03
N SER A 106 -13.03 19.47 14.18
CA SER A 106 -13.81 18.23 14.42
C SER A 106 -14.80 17.89 13.30
N MET A 107 -15.51 18.88 12.75
CA MET A 107 -16.50 18.62 11.69
C MET A 107 -15.85 18.24 10.35
N GLN A 108 -14.66 18.77 10.04
CA GLN A 108 -13.89 18.38 8.85
C GLN A 108 -13.39 16.94 8.99
N VAL A 109 -12.83 16.60 10.17
CA VAL A 109 -12.37 15.24 10.51
C VAL A 109 -13.50 14.24 10.33
N GLN A 110 -14.65 14.49 10.96
CA GLN A 110 -15.82 13.61 10.87
C GLN A 110 -16.34 13.44 9.44
N CYS A 111 -16.27 14.48 8.61
CA CYS A 111 -16.64 14.38 7.20
C CYS A 111 -15.63 13.52 6.43
N ILE A 112 -14.31 13.71 6.64
CA ILE A 112 -13.25 12.96 5.96
C ILE A 112 -13.30 11.47 6.35
N GLU A 113 -13.31 11.16 7.65
CA GLU A 113 -13.29 9.78 8.15
C GLU A 113 -14.48 8.98 7.62
N GLN A 114 -15.69 9.55 7.73
CA GLN A 114 -16.88 8.85 7.30
C GLN A 114 -16.95 8.69 5.77
N THR A 115 -16.42 9.64 5.02
CA THR A 115 -16.41 9.58 3.55
C THR A 115 -15.39 8.58 3.02
N TYR A 116 -14.15 8.64 3.53
CA TYR A 116 -13.02 7.94 2.92
C TYR A 116 -12.63 6.66 3.66
N PHE A 117 -12.71 6.64 4.99
CA PHE A 117 -12.32 5.47 5.78
C PHE A 117 -13.49 4.53 6.03
N GLU A 118 -14.66 5.07 6.40
CA GLU A 118 -15.89 4.30 6.61
C GLU A 118 -16.71 4.10 5.33
N ARG A 119 -16.44 4.85 4.25
CA ARG A 119 -17.10 4.74 2.94
C ARG A 119 -18.63 4.92 3.00
N LYS A 120 -19.10 5.79 3.90
CA LYS A 120 -20.52 6.12 4.05
C LYS A 120 -21.01 7.03 2.92
N LYS A 121 -22.29 6.90 2.58
CA LYS A 121 -22.91 7.78 1.58
C LYS A 121 -23.09 9.18 2.17
N PRO A 122 -22.92 10.26 1.39
CA PRO A 122 -23.10 11.64 1.86
C PRO A 122 -24.40 11.88 2.64
N LEU A 123 -25.52 11.30 2.18
CA LEU A 123 -26.82 11.43 2.85
C LEU A 123 -26.80 10.89 4.29
N GLN A 124 -26.18 9.72 4.50
CA GLN A 124 -26.06 9.09 5.82
C GLN A 124 -25.18 9.94 6.75
N ILE A 125 -24.11 10.53 6.22
CA ILE A 125 -23.22 11.42 6.97
C ILE A 125 -23.99 12.68 7.38
N CYS A 126 -24.71 13.31 6.44
CA CYS A 126 -25.52 14.49 6.72
C CYS A 126 -26.56 14.23 7.81
N GLN A 127 -27.27 13.09 7.74
CA GLN A 127 -28.24 12.67 8.74
C GLN A 127 -27.60 12.45 10.11
N LYS A 128 -26.47 11.73 10.16
CA LYS A 128 -25.76 11.44 11.42
C LYS A 128 -25.17 12.68 12.07
N LEU A 129 -24.66 13.62 11.28
CA LEU A 129 -24.01 14.83 11.77
C LEU A 129 -24.96 16.02 11.94
N TYR A 130 -26.25 15.85 11.62
CA TYR A 130 -27.26 16.92 11.64
C TYR A 130 -26.84 18.17 10.84
N ILE A 131 -26.23 17.96 9.67
CA ILE A 131 -25.79 19.04 8.77
C ILE A 131 -26.48 18.96 7.41
N SER A 132 -26.60 20.10 6.74
CA SER A 132 -27.08 20.15 5.36
C SER A 132 -26.06 19.54 4.40
N ARG A 133 -26.53 19.13 3.21
CA ARG A 133 -25.66 18.62 2.14
C ARG A 133 -24.60 19.65 1.70
N SER A 134 -24.96 20.93 1.68
CA SER A 134 -24.03 22.01 1.34
C SER A 134 -22.96 22.20 2.42
N ALA A 135 -23.34 22.11 3.70
CA ALA A 135 -22.40 22.16 4.81
C ALA A 135 -21.43 20.96 4.77
N TYR A 136 -21.92 19.75 4.50
CA TYR A 136 -21.09 18.56 4.33
C TYR A 136 -19.98 18.76 3.28
N TYR A 137 -20.32 19.19 2.06
CA TYR A 137 -19.30 19.39 1.01
C TYR A 137 -18.34 20.54 1.36
N ARG A 138 -18.82 21.58 2.05
CA ARG A 138 -17.96 22.68 2.53
C ARG A 138 -16.93 22.17 3.54
N TYR A 139 -17.35 21.42 4.56
CA TYR A 139 -16.44 20.87 5.56
C TYR A 139 -15.48 19.84 4.96
N LEU A 140 -15.97 18.96 4.08
CA LEU A 140 -15.14 17.97 3.41
C LEU A 140 -14.06 18.63 2.55
N ASN A 141 -14.44 19.53 1.63
CA ASN A 141 -13.48 20.18 0.74
C ASN A 141 -12.49 21.06 1.52
N LYS A 142 -12.97 21.81 2.53
CA LYS A 142 -12.08 22.64 3.34
C LYS A 142 -11.09 21.80 4.15
N GLY A 143 -11.54 20.66 4.69
CA GLY A 143 -10.67 19.72 5.39
C GLY A 143 -9.58 19.15 4.47
N ILE A 144 -9.91 18.76 3.24
CA ILE A 144 -8.92 18.26 2.27
C ILE A 144 -7.92 19.36 1.88
N GLU A 145 -8.37 20.60 1.67
CA GLU A 145 -7.49 21.73 1.40
C GLU A 145 -6.51 22.01 2.55
N GLU A 146 -7.00 22.05 3.79
CA GLU A 146 -6.17 22.28 4.96
C GLU A 146 -5.18 21.12 5.18
N LEU A 147 -5.62 19.88 5.00
CA LEU A 147 -4.76 18.71 5.10
C LEU A 147 -3.65 18.71 4.05
N THR A 148 -3.97 19.13 2.82
CA THR A 148 -2.99 19.30 1.73
C THR A 148 -1.92 20.33 2.10
N LYS A 149 -2.33 21.46 2.69
CA LYS A 149 -1.39 22.49 3.16
C LYS A 149 -0.49 21.97 4.27
N LEU A 150 -1.07 21.29 5.27
CA LEU A 150 -0.31 20.70 6.38
C LEU A 150 0.73 19.69 5.88
N TYR A 151 0.33 18.83 4.94
CA TYR A 151 1.23 17.85 4.32
C TYR A 151 2.41 18.52 3.63
N ASN A 152 2.13 19.53 2.80
CA ASN A 152 3.14 20.25 2.05
C ASN A 152 4.08 21.08 2.94
N GLN A 153 3.58 21.64 4.04
CA GLN A 153 4.40 22.40 5.00
C GLN A 153 5.43 21.51 5.70
N ASN A 154 5.03 20.30 6.08
CA ASN A 154 5.93 19.38 6.79
C ASN A 154 7.04 18.81 5.88
N ILE A 155 6.85 18.78 4.57
CA ILE A 155 7.91 18.40 3.62
C ILE A 155 9.03 19.46 3.60
N VAL A 156 8.66 20.74 3.63
CA VAL A 156 9.63 21.85 3.58
C VAL A 156 10.46 21.89 4.85
N SER A 157 9.85 21.63 6.01
CA SER A 157 10.58 21.63 7.29
C SER A 157 11.61 20.51 7.40
N ASP A 158 11.42 19.37 6.74
CA ASP A 158 12.41 18.28 6.76
C ASP A 158 13.60 18.60 5.84
N ALA A 159 13.35 19.21 4.67
CA ALA A 159 14.41 19.61 3.74
C ALA A 159 15.33 20.71 4.30
N GLU A 160 14.78 21.70 5.01
CA GLU A 160 15.57 22.77 5.65
C GLU A 160 16.38 22.29 6.87
N ASN A 161 16.01 21.16 7.47
CA ASN A 161 16.71 20.57 8.61
C ASN A 161 17.80 19.56 8.19
N GLU A 162 17.75 19.01 6.98
CA GLU A 162 18.83 18.18 6.42
C GLU A 162 20.00 19.02 5.87
N GLU A 163 19.79 20.32 5.60
CA GLU A 163 20.82 21.25 5.13
C GLU A 163 21.56 22.02 6.25
N LYS A 164 21.35 21.66 7.53
CA LYS A 164 22.04 22.25 8.69
C LYS A 164 22.87 21.21 9.45
#